data_AF-A0A6P0XP99-F1
#
_entry.id   AF-A0A6P0XP99-F1
#
_cell.length_a   1.000
_cell.length_b   1.000
_cell.length_c   1.000
_cell.angle_alpha   90.00
_cell.angle_beta   90.00
_cell.angle_gamma   90.00
#
_symmetry.space_group_name_H-M   'P 1'
#
loop_
_entity.id
_entity.type
_entity.pdbx_description
1 polymer ?
#
loop_
_entity_poly.entity_id
_entity_poly.type
_entity_poly.pdbx_seq_one_letter_code
_entity_poly.pdbx_strand_id
1 'polypeptide(L)'
;FPDFYNHLTWMTAHLFPVSWLNNSSVIEFLSQVSYKMTQVTDKYSGTGVAIHAKVIGKKSGKKADFCSSIIHKDTATVTGIGTGIIAELILSGKLNKPGVWSVENSLSTELFEEVMKSRGFVKNCSEDSVIYQPLN
;
A
#
# COMPACT_ATOMS: atom_id res chain seq x y z
N PHE A 1 6.06 -15.25 -4.61
CA PHE A 1 6.85 -14.60 -3.56
C PHE A 1 6.09 -13.79 -2.50
N PRO A 2 4.74 -13.57 -2.52
CA PRO A 2 4.04 -12.96 -1.38
C PRO A 2 4.08 -13.80 -0.09
N ASP A 3 4.18 -15.12 -0.23
CA ASP A 3 4.12 -16.05 0.91
C ASP A 3 5.27 -15.89 1.90
N PHE A 4 6.45 -15.51 1.42
CA PHE A 4 7.61 -15.29 2.30
C PHE A 4 7.41 -14.04 3.19
N TYR A 5 6.88 -12.96 2.61
CA TYR A 5 6.56 -11.74 3.35
C TYR A 5 5.45 -12.02 4.36
N ASN A 6 4.40 -12.73 3.96
CA ASN A 6 3.29 -13.14 4.84
C ASN A 6 3.76 -14.06 5.98
N HIS A 7 4.69 -14.98 5.72
CA HIS A 7 5.28 -15.82 6.75
C HIS A 7 6.14 -15.01 7.73
N LEU A 8 6.93 -14.05 7.24
CA LEU A 8 7.71 -13.16 8.10
C LEU A 8 6.85 -12.26 8.99
N THR A 9 5.78 -11.66 8.46
CA THR A 9 4.84 -10.89 9.29
C THR A 9 4.12 -11.78 10.28
N TRP A 10 3.70 -12.99 9.90
CA TRP A 10 3.10 -13.94 10.81
C TRP A 10 4.07 -14.35 11.94
N MET A 11 5.33 -14.66 11.61
CA MET A 11 6.38 -14.98 12.59
C MET A 11 6.68 -13.79 13.50
N THR A 12 6.73 -12.58 12.96
CA THR A 12 6.93 -11.35 13.74
C THR A 12 5.80 -11.14 14.74
N ALA A 13 4.55 -11.40 14.33
CA ALA A 13 3.38 -11.23 15.18
C ALA A 13 3.23 -12.31 16.28
N HIS A 14 3.77 -13.52 16.07
CA HIS A 14 3.51 -14.66 16.95
C HIS A 14 4.75 -15.22 17.68
N LEU A 15 5.94 -15.04 17.14
CA LEU A 15 7.18 -15.64 17.66
C LEU A 15 8.12 -14.62 18.28
N PHE A 16 7.98 -13.32 17.96
CA PHE A 16 8.87 -12.31 18.50
C PHE A 16 8.35 -11.76 19.84
N PRO A 17 9.15 -11.81 20.92
CA PRO A 17 8.76 -11.21 22.18
C PRO A 17 8.65 -9.69 22.04
N VAL A 18 7.64 -9.08 22.67
CA VAL A 18 7.36 -7.63 22.57
C VAL A 18 8.55 -6.77 22.99
N SER A 19 9.41 -7.27 23.90
CA SER A 19 10.64 -6.61 24.33
C SER A 19 11.68 -6.44 23.21
N TRP A 20 11.64 -7.26 22.16
CA TRP A 20 12.53 -7.19 21.00
C TRP A 20 12.22 -5.97 20.12
N LEU A 21 10.94 -5.53 20.09
CA LEU A 21 10.50 -4.32 19.38
C LEU A 21 10.93 -3.01 20.04
N ASN A 22 11.47 -3.07 21.26
CA ASN A 22 12.05 -1.92 21.96
C ASN A 22 13.59 -1.88 21.89
N ASN A 23 14.23 -2.86 21.23
CA ASN A 23 15.68 -2.95 21.12
C ASN A 23 16.15 -2.48 19.74
N SER A 24 16.80 -1.32 19.67
CA SER A 24 17.26 -0.72 18.42
C SER A 24 18.21 -1.63 17.61
N SER A 25 19.04 -2.44 18.27
CA SER A 25 19.96 -3.35 17.58
C SER A 25 19.23 -4.48 16.87
N VAL A 26 18.12 -4.94 17.43
CA VAL A 26 17.27 -5.98 16.85
C VAL A 26 16.50 -5.42 15.66
N ILE A 27 15.93 -4.23 15.82
CA ILE A 27 15.20 -3.53 14.75
C ILE A 27 16.15 -3.33 13.57
N GLU A 28 17.34 -2.81 13.81
CA GLU A 28 18.36 -2.58 12.77
C GLU A 28 18.79 -3.88 12.08
N PHE A 29 19.03 -4.95 12.84
CA PHE A 29 19.35 -6.26 12.27
C PHE A 29 18.24 -6.77 11.34
N LEU A 30 16.99 -6.71 11.79
CA LEU A 30 15.84 -7.14 10.99
C LEU A 30 15.69 -6.27 9.74
N SER A 31 15.82 -4.95 9.87
CA SER A 31 15.81 -4.02 8.74
C SER A 31 16.89 -4.34 7.71
N GLN A 32 18.12 -4.62 8.16
CA GLN A 32 19.22 -5.01 7.25
C GLN A 32 18.98 -6.35 6.57
N VAL A 33 18.43 -7.35 7.27
CA VAL A 33 18.09 -8.65 6.69
C VAL A 33 16.99 -8.51 5.65
N SER A 34 15.90 -7.80 5.97
CA SER A 34 14.81 -7.51 5.04
C SER A 34 15.33 -6.77 3.80
N TYR A 35 16.16 -5.74 3.98
CA TYR A 35 16.74 -4.99 2.87
C TYR A 35 17.64 -5.87 1.99
N LYS A 36 18.48 -6.74 2.57
CA LYS A 36 19.31 -7.68 1.81
C LYS A 36 18.47 -8.67 1.02
N MET A 37 17.38 -9.18 1.60
CA MET A 37 16.45 -10.06 0.89
C MET A 37 15.79 -9.32 -0.28
N THR A 38 15.33 -8.10 -0.07
CA THR A 38 14.77 -7.23 -1.11
C THR A 38 15.77 -6.98 -2.25
N GLN A 39 17.04 -6.67 -1.94
CA GLN A 39 18.08 -6.51 -2.98
C GLN A 39 18.30 -7.76 -3.84
N VAL A 40 18.14 -8.95 -3.28
CA VAL A 40 18.26 -10.21 -4.04
C VAL A 40 17.01 -10.41 -4.88
N THR A 41 15.82 -10.27 -4.31
CA THR A 41 14.56 -10.51 -5.02
C THR A 41 14.29 -9.49 -6.11
N ASP A 42 14.60 -8.21 -5.89
CA ASP A 42 14.38 -7.11 -6.84
C ASP A 42 15.12 -7.34 -8.16
N LYS A 43 16.29 -7.98 -8.13
CA LYS A 43 17.06 -8.33 -9.33
C LYS A 43 16.36 -9.36 -10.22
N TYR A 44 15.50 -10.20 -9.64
CA TYR A 44 14.82 -11.27 -10.37
C TYR A 44 13.36 -10.93 -10.70
N SER A 45 12.63 -10.27 -9.80
CA SER A 45 11.22 -9.92 -9.99
C SER A 45 11.00 -8.52 -10.56
N GLY A 46 12.04 -7.67 -10.59
CA GLY A 46 11.88 -6.22 -10.68
C GLY A 46 11.37 -5.64 -9.36
N THR A 47 11.40 -4.31 -9.26
CA THR A 47 10.92 -3.56 -8.07
C THR A 47 9.45 -3.16 -8.18
N GLY A 48 8.75 -3.55 -9.25
CA GLY A 48 7.38 -3.15 -9.51
C GLY A 48 6.36 -3.81 -8.58
N VAL A 49 5.20 -3.18 -8.43
CA VAL A 49 4.07 -3.68 -7.65
C VAL A 49 2.81 -3.66 -8.50
N ALA A 50 2.02 -4.72 -8.35
CA ALA A 50 0.63 -4.78 -8.80
C ALA A 50 -0.24 -5.16 -7.60
N ILE A 51 -1.13 -4.26 -7.19
CA ILE A 51 -2.12 -4.53 -6.13
C ILE A 51 -3.46 -4.71 -6.80
N HIS A 52 -4.16 -5.79 -6.45
CA HIS A 52 -5.46 -6.15 -7.02
C HIS A 52 -6.43 -6.49 -5.89
N ALA A 53 -7.52 -5.72 -5.77
CA ALA A 53 -8.59 -5.94 -4.84
C ALA A 53 -9.86 -6.32 -5.61
N LYS A 54 -10.35 -7.55 -5.43
CA LYS A 54 -11.58 -8.04 -6.06
C LYS A 54 -12.67 -8.21 -5.00
N VAL A 55 -13.84 -7.62 -5.27
CA VAL A 55 -15.05 -7.77 -4.46
C VAL A 55 -16.08 -8.53 -5.29
N ILE A 56 -16.58 -9.63 -4.75
CA ILE A 56 -17.63 -10.44 -5.38
C ILE A 56 -18.85 -10.36 -4.48
N GLY A 57 -19.99 -9.97 -5.04
CA GLY A 57 -21.21 -9.76 -4.25
C GLY A 57 -22.48 -9.75 -5.09
N LYS A 58 -23.52 -9.14 -4.54
CA LYS A 58 -24.78 -8.90 -5.23
C LYS A 58 -25.09 -7.41 -5.27
N LYS A 59 -25.33 -6.86 -6.45
CA LYS A 59 -25.79 -5.48 -6.67
C LYS A 59 -27.20 -5.55 -7.25
N SER A 60 -28.18 -4.95 -6.58
CA SER A 60 -29.59 -5.00 -6.98
C SER A 60 -30.11 -6.43 -7.22
N GLY A 61 -29.72 -7.38 -6.36
CA GLY A 61 -30.12 -8.79 -6.44
C GLY A 61 -29.38 -9.64 -7.47
N LYS A 62 -28.61 -9.04 -8.39
CA LYS A 62 -27.80 -9.74 -9.38
C LYS A 62 -26.36 -9.91 -8.89
N LYS A 63 -25.70 -11.01 -9.25
CA LYS A 63 -24.28 -11.21 -8.97
C LYS A 63 -23.48 -10.10 -9.65
N ALA A 64 -22.58 -9.46 -8.92
CA ALA A 64 -21.71 -8.41 -9.40
C ALA A 64 -20.28 -8.66 -8.89
N ASP A 65 -19.33 -8.50 -9.78
CA ASP A 65 -17.91 -8.61 -9.50
C ASP A 65 -17.30 -7.23 -9.77
N PHE A 66 -16.53 -6.70 -8.82
CA PHE A 66 -15.85 -5.43 -8.99
C PHE A 66 -14.37 -5.58 -8.65
N CYS A 67 -13.51 -4.94 -9.43
CA CYS A 67 -12.07 -5.00 -9.24
C CYS A 67 -11.46 -3.59 -9.14
N SER A 68 -10.57 -3.37 -8.17
CA SER A 68 -9.68 -2.21 -8.13
C SER A 68 -8.23 -2.68 -8.28
N SER A 69 -7.49 -2.09 -9.20
CA SER A 69 -6.07 -2.41 -9.42
C SER A 69 -5.20 -1.16 -9.45
N ILE A 70 -3.98 -1.26 -8.93
CA ILE A 70 -2.90 -0.29 -9.13
C ILE A 70 -1.64 -1.02 -9.59
N ILE A 71 -0.96 -0.48 -10.60
CA ILE A 71 0.27 -1.06 -11.14
C ILE A 71 1.32 0.05 -11.20
N HIS A 72 2.49 -0.21 -10.64
CA HIS A 72 3.62 0.72 -10.68
C HIS A 72 4.93 -0.05 -10.90
N LYS A 73 5.85 0.51 -11.70
CA LYS A 73 7.13 -0.15 -12.03
C LYS A 73 8.13 -0.16 -10.88
N ASP A 74 7.90 0.67 -9.87
CA ASP A 74 8.75 0.81 -8.69
C ASP A 74 7.92 0.98 -7.40
N THR A 75 8.02 -0.01 -6.51
CA THR A 75 7.34 -0.07 -5.22
C THR A 75 7.78 1.05 -4.28
N ALA A 76 9.07 1.39 -4.29
CA ALA A 76 9.60 2.43 -3.41
C ALA A 76 9.01 3.79 -3.78
N THR A 77 8.98 4.10 -5.09
CA THR A 77 8.37 5.32 -5.60
C THR A 77 6.88 5.41 -5.23
N VAL A 78 6.06 4.38 -5.49
CA VAL A 78 4.62 4.46 -5.20
C VAL A 78 4.32 4.51 -3.69
N THR A 79 5.13 3.86 -2.87
CA THR A 79 5.03 3.93 -1.40
C THR A 79 5.40 5.32 -0.88
N GLY A 80 6.45 5.92 -1.45
CA GLY A 80 6.85 7.29 -1.16
C GLY A 80 5.78 8.30 -1.57
N ILE A 81 5.14 8.10 -2.73
CA ILE A 81 4.00 8.92 -3.17
C ILE A 81 2.85 8.82 -2.17
N GLY A 82 2.44 7.61 -1.78
CA GLY A 82 1.35 7.41 -0.82
C GLY A 82 1.63 8.06 0.54
N THR A 83 2.84 7.86 1.08
CA THR A 83 3.25 8.46 2.36
C THR A 83 3.34 9.99 2.27
N GLY A 84 3.93 10.50 1.19
CA GLY A 84 4.07 11.92 0.93
C GLY A 84 2.73 12.64 0.79
N ILE A 85 1.74 12.01 0.14
CA ILE A 85 0.36 12.51 0.05
C ILE A 85 -0.23 12.70 1.45
N ILE A 86 -0.14 11.69 2.33
CA ILE A 86 -0.70 11.79 3.68
C ILE A 86 -0.01 12.90 4.48
N ALA A 87 1.33 12.97 4.40
CA ALA A 87 2.09 14.03 5.06
C ALA A 87 1.69 15.43 4.55
N GLU A 88 1.60 15.62 3.23
CA GLU A 88 1.14 16.87 2.63
C GLU A 88 -0.27 17.25 3.08
N LEU A 89 -1.20 16.29 3.12
CA LEU A 89 -2.58 16.52 3.53
C LEU A 89 -2.67 16.93 5.01
N ILE A 90 -1.85 16.33 5.88
CA ILE A 90 -1.77 16.72 7.29
C ILE A 90 -1.18 18.14 7.41
N LEU A 91 -0.05 18.40 6.75
CA LEU A 91 0.65 19.70 6.83
C LEU A 91 -0.15 20.85 6.23
N SER A 92 -0.95 20.60 5.19
CA SER A 92 -1.85 21.58 4.58
C SER A 92 -3.17 21.76 5.35
N GLY A 93 -3.39 21.00 6.43
CA GLY A 93 -4.63 21.02 7.20
C GLY A 93 -5.84 20.41 6.49
N LYS A 94 -5.66 19.83 5.29
CA LYS A 94 -6.73 19.15 4.53
C LYS A 94 -7.13 17.79 5.14
N LEU A 95 -6.22 17.15 5.89
CA LEU A 95 -6.47 15.94 6.66
C LEU A 95 -6.21 16.21 8.14
N ASN A 96 -7.26 16.56 8.87
CA ASN A 96 -7.18 16.79 10.31
C ASN A 96 -7.92 15.68 11.07
N LYS A 97 -7.21 14.60 11.37
CA LYS A 97 -7.75 13.47 12.13
C LYS A 97 -6.77 13.03 13.22
N PRO A 98 -6.84 13.64 14.43
CA PRO A 98 -5.90 13.33 15.50
C PRO A 98 -6.05 11.87 15.97
N GLY A 99 -4.94 11.26 16.38
CA GLY A 99 -4.88 9.87 16.84
C GLY A 99 -4.29 8.90 15.81
N VAL A 100 -4.41 7.61 16.08
CA VAL A 100 -3.92 6.53 15.20
C VAL A 100 -5.08 5.97 14.40
N TRP A 101 -5.01 6.10 13.08
CA TRP A 101 -6.08 5.70 12.16
C TRP A 101 -5.51 4.97 10.96
N SER A 102 -6.28 4.03 10.41
CA SER A 102 -5.98 3.48 9.10
C SER A 102 -6.31 4.49 7.99
N VAL A 103 -5.71 4.32 6.82
CA VAL A 103 -5.87 5.24 5.69
C VAL A 103 -7.32 5.26 5.24
N GLU A 104 -7.96 4.10 5.10
CA GLU A 104 -9.36 3.98 4.68
C GLU A 104 -10.35 4.62 5.65
N ASN A 105 -10.00 4.76 6.93
CA ASN A 105 -10.84 5.42 7.91
C ASN A 105 -10.54 6.92 8.02
N SER A 106 -9.38 7.40 7.56
CA SER A 106 -8.96 8.79 7.71
C SER A 106 -9.14 9.60 6.42
N LEU A 107 -8.91 8.97 5.27
CA LEU A 107 -8.92 9.61 3.96
C LEU A 107 -10.19 9.24 3.20
N SER A 108 -10.99 10.25 2.82
CA SER A 108 -12.14 10.04 1.93
C SER A 108 -11.70 9.67 0.51
N THR A 109 -12.51 8.89 -0.20
CA THR A 109 -12.28 8.55 -1.62
C THR A 109 -12.11 9.78 -2.50
N GLU A 110 -12.89 10.84 -2.29
CA GLU A 110 -12.82 12.08 -3.08
C GLU A 110 -11.46 12.76 -2.94
N LEU A 111 -11.02 12.99 -1.70
CA LEU A 111 -9.71 13.57 -1.41
C LEU A 111 -8.56 12.68 -1.92
N PHE A 112 -8.69 11.35 -1.80
CA PHE A 112 -7.74 10.40 -2.38
C PHE A 112 -7.63 10.54 -3.91
N GLU A 113 -8.75 10.64 -4.62
CA GLU A 113 -8.75 10.79 -6.08
C GLU A 113 -8.15 12.14 -6.52
N GLU A 114 -8.42 13.23 -5.78
CA GLU A 114 -7.81 14.54 -6.02
C GLU A 114 -6.28 14.48 -5.93
N VAL A 115 -5.76 13.97 -4.80
CA VAL A 115 -4.31 13.94 -4.57
C VAL A 115 -3.60 12.93 -5.47
N MET A 116 -4.20 11.78 -5.76
CA MET A 116 -3.62 10.82 -6.70
C MET A 116 -3.50 11.42 -8.11
N LYS A 117 -4.53 12.16 -8.55
CA LYS A 117 -4.48 12.90 -9.81
C LYS A 117 -3.38 13.96 -9.83
N SER A 118 -3.18 14.68 -8.73
CA SER A 118 -2.09 15.67 -8.61
C SER A 118 -0.69 15.05 -8.73
N ARG A 119 -0.56 13.75 -8.39
CA ARG A 119 0.68 12.97 -8.50
C ARG A 119 0.80 12.20 -9.82
N GLY A 120 0.00 12.57 -10.81
CA GLY A 120 0.06 12.00 -12.15
C GLY A 120 -0.57 10.62 -12.26
N PHE A 121 -1.43 10.18 -11.32
CA PHE A 121 -2.20 8.96 -11.51
C PHE A 121 -3.52 9.25 -12.22
N VAL A 122 -3.89 8.37 -13.15
CA VAL A 122 -5.19 8.40 -13.82
C VAL A 122 -6.01 7.22 -13.34
N LYS A 123 -7.26 7.52 -12.99
CA LYS A 123 -8.30 6.54 -12.68
C LYS A 123 -9.02 6.18 -13.98
N ASN A 124 -8.84 4.96 -14.47
CA ASN A 124 -9.62 4.42 -15.57
C ASN A 124 -10.76 3.58 -14.99
N CYS A 125 -12.00 3.89 -15.36
CA CYS A 125 -13.18 3.16 -14.91
C CYS A 125 -13.78 2.37 -16.07
N SER A 126 -14.08 1.11 -15.80
CA SER A 126 -14.94 0.23 -16.58
C SER A 126 -16.16 -0.16 -15.74
N GLU A 127 -17.18 -0.80 -16.32
CA GLU A 127 -18.40 -1.20 -15.59
C GLU A 127 -18.10 -2.03 -14.32
N ASP A 128 -17.09 -2.90 -14.39
CA ASP A 128 -16.73 -3.85 -13.33
C ASP A 128 -15.30 -3.64 -12.78
N SER A 129 -14.60 -2.58 -13.18
CA SER A 129 -13.23 -2.36 -12.71
C SER A 129 -12.77 -0.91 -12.67
N VAL A 130 -11.82 -0.64 -11.79
CA VAL A 130 -11.06 0.61 -11.71
C VAL A 130 -9.58 0.29 -11.71
N ILE A 131 -8.82 1.00 -12.56
CA ILE A 131 -7.37 0.87 -12.66
C ILE A 131 -6.73 2.23 -12.42
N TYR A 132 -5.83 2.30 -11.44
CA TYR A 132 -4.96 3.44 -11.20
C TYR A 132 -3.60 3.18 -11.84
N GLN A 133 -3.19 4.06 -12.74
CA GLN A 133 -1.90 3.98 -13.43
C GLN A 133 -1.24 5.35 -13.52
N PRO A 134 0.10 5.44 -13.46
CA PRO A 134 0.81 6.68 -13.71
C PRO A 134 0.61 7.14 -15.17
N LEU A 135 0.46 8.45 -15.36
CA LEU A 135 0.66 9.15 -16.63
C LEU A 135 2.14 8.99 -16.96
N ASN A 136 2.45 8.26 -18.04
CA ASN A 136 3.81 7.97 -18.49
C ASN A 136 4.75 9.18 -18.46
#